data_AF-A0AAW0K6Z8-F1
#
_entry.id   AF-A0AAW0K6Z8-F1
#
_cell.length_a   1.000
_cell.length_b   1.000
_cell.length_c   1.000
_cell.angle_alpha   90.00
_cell.angle_beta   90.00
_cell.angle_gamma   90.00
#
_symmetry.space_group_name_H-M   'P 1'
#
loop_
_entity.id
_entity.type
_entity.pdbx_description
1 polymer ?
#
loop_
_entity_poly.entity_id
_entity_poly.type
_entity_poly.pdbx_seq_one_letter_code
_entity_poly.pdbx_strand_id
1 'polypeptide(L)'
;NKNEYEWVNVDSLGDQALFVGGNSSVSLSASSFNGCKANCIYFTDDNFAFFLSTLNGGGYDMGVFSMEDGNIKQHYRGESLSYFAPPVWYI
;
A
#
# COMPACT_ATOMS: atom_id res chain seq x y z
N ASN A 1 -12.56 3.85 -33.62
CA ASN A 1 -11.23 3.30 -33.31
C ASN A 1 -11.04 3.28 -31.81
N LYS A 2 -11.24 2.13 -31.17
CA LYS A 2 -10.81 1.93 -29.77
C LYS A 2 -9.30 1.72 -29.83
N ASN A 3 -8.53 2.52 -29.09
CA ASN A 3 -7.15 2.16 -28.82
C ASN A 3 -7.19 0.86 -27.99
N GLU A 4 -6.71 -0.23 -28.58
CA GLU A 4 -6.55 -1.49 -27.86
C GLU A 4 -5.26 -1.36 -27.04
N TYR A 5 -5.43 -1.27 -25.72
CA TYR A 5 -4.32 -1.33 -24.78
C TYR A 5 -4.18 -2.78 -24.32
N GLU A 6 -2.96 -3.28 -24.35
CA GLU A 6 -2.63 -4.60 -23.83
C GLU A 6 -2.05 -4.47 -22.42
N TRP A 7 -2.48 -5.36 -21.52
CA TRP A 7 -1.88 -5.49 -20.21
C TRP A 7 -0.55 -6.21 -20.34
N VAL A 8 0.51 -5.62 -19.77
CA VAL A 8 1.84 -6.22 -19.71
C VAL A 8 2.14 -6.61 -18.26
N ASN A 9 2.82 -7.74 -18.09
CA ASN A 9 3.31 -8.12 -16.78
C ASN A 9 4.46 -7.20 -16.36
N VAL A 10 4.48 -6.82 -15.08
CA VAL A 10 5.51 -5.96 -14.49
C VAL A 10 6.23 -6.75 -13.41
N ASP A 11 7.45 -7.21 -13.73
CA ASP A 11 8.23 -8.04 -12.80
C ASP A 11 9.05 -7.20 -11.79
N SER A 12 9.23 -5.90 -12.04
CA SER A 12 9.94 -4.98 -11.14
C SER A 12 9.49 -3.53 -11.31
N LEU A 13 9.47 -2.78 -10.21
CA LEU A 13 9.22 -1.34 -10.18
C LEU A 13 10.54 -0.53 -10.18
N GLY A 14 11.71 -1.19 -10.17
CA GLY A 14 13.01 -0.53 -10.08
C GLY A 14 13.14 0.34 -8.83
N ASP A 15 13.57 1.60 -8.99
CA ASP A 15 13.64 2.58 -7.88
C ASP A 15 12.26 3.06 -7.39
N GLN A 16 11.15 2.64 -8.01
CA GLN A 16 9.84 3.09 -7.59
C GLN A 16 9.32 2.35 -6.35
N ALA A 17 8.62 3.09 -5.49
CA ALA A 17 7.74 2.58 -4.46
C ALA A 17 6.31 3.00 -4.79
N LEU A 18 5.42 2.02 -4.89
CA LEU A 18 4.01 2.25 -5.18
C LEU A 18 3.22 2.25 -3.88
N PHE A 19 2.51 3.33 -3.59
CA PHE A 19 1.61 3.46 -2.45
C PHE A 19 0.19 3.31 -2.95
N VAL A 20 -0.52 2.29 -2.46
CA VAL A 20 -1.90 1.97 -2.79
C VAL A 20 -2.75 2.19 -1.55
N GLY A 21 -3.80 2.98 -1.66
CA GLY A 21 -4.77 3.13 -0.59
C GLY A 21 -6.18 3.32 -1.13
N GLY A 22 -7.17 3.25 -0.23
CA GLY A 22 -8.58 3.29 -0.63
C GLY A 22 -9.01 4.58 -1.34
N ASN A 23 -8.37 5.71 -1.03
CA ASN A 23 -8.70 7.02 -1.62
C ASN A 23 -7.83 7.38 -2.84
N SER A 24 -6.55 7.07 -2.77
CA SER A 24 -5.58 7.46 -3.79
C SER A 24 -4.41 6.48 -3.84
N SER A 25 -3.76 6.46 -5.00
CA SER A 25 -2.52 5.73 -5.22
C SER A 25 -1.48 6.65 -5.84
N VAL A 26 -0.21 6.46 -5.48
CA VAL A 26 0.90 7.26 -6.01
C VAL A 26 2.16 6.42 -6.13
N SER A 27 2.95 6.67 -7.18
CA SER A 27 4.27 6.09 -7.37
C SER A 27 5.33 7.15 -7.15
N LEU A 28 6.32 6.83 -6.33
CA LEU A 28 7.42 7.74 -5.99
C LEU A 28 8.75 7.07 -6.23
N SER A 29 9.77 7.86 -6.54
CA SER A 29 11.16 7.41 -6.46
C SER A 29 11.52 7.17 -5.00
N ALA A 30 11.85 5.92 -4.65
CA ALA A 30 12.23 5.53 -3.30
C ALA A 30 13.53 6.21 -2.87
N SER A 31 14.47 6.39 -3.80
CA SER A 31 15.72 7.12 -3.55
C SER A 31 15.51 8.60 -3.16
N SER A 32 14.33 9.17 -3.41
CA SER A 32 13.99 10.53 -3.00
C SER A 32 13.59 10.66 -1.52
N PHE A 33 13.33 9.54 -0.82
CA PHE A 33 12.82 9.55 0.57
C PHE A 33 13.57 8.58 1.47
N ASN A 34 14.06 9.06 2.62
CA ASN A 34 14.69 8.20 3.62
C ASN A 34 13.69 7.20 4.21
N GLY A 35 14.07 5.92 4.22
CA GLY A 35 13.26 4.83 4.79
C GLY A 35 12.25 4.21 3.81
N CYS A 36 12.14 4.76 2.59
CA CYS A 36 11.36 4.16 1.51
C CYS A 36 12.17 3.05 0.83
N LYS A 37 11.55 1.89 0.61
CA LYS A 37 12.17 0.77 -0.10
C LYS A 37 11.73 0.79 -1.55
N ALA A 38 12.72 0.75 -2.44
CA ALA A 38 12.51 0.54 -3.86
C ALA A 38 11.87 -0.83 -4.12
N ASN A 39 11.28 -1.00 -5.30
CA ASN A 39 10.71 -2.26 -5.77
C ASN A 39 9.63 -2.84 -4.83
N CYS A 40 8.88 -1.98 -4.16
CA CYS A 40 7.90 -2.36 -3.15
C CYS A 40 6.53 -1.70 -3.41
N ILE A 41 5.47 -2.40 -3.01
CA ILE A 41 4.10 -1.90 -2.97
C ILE A 41 3.68 -1.77 -1.51
N TYR A 42 3.38 -0.56 -1.09
CA TYR A 42 2.86 -0.22 0.22
C TYR A 42 1.34 -0.13 0.13
N PHE A 43 0.60 -0.81 1.00
CA PHE A 43 -0.87 -0.79 0.99
C PHE A 43 -1.47 -0.48 2.37
N THR A 44 -2.54 0.32 2.36
CA THR A 44 -3.36 0.62 3.55
C THR A 44 -4.41 -0.45 3.78
N ASP A 45 -5.06 -0.39 4.93
CA ASP A 45 -6.21 -1.24 5.24
C ASP A 45 -7.38 -0.95 4.28
N ASP A 46 -7.90 -2.00 3.67
CA ASP A 46 -9.07 -1.95 2.79
C ASP A 46 -10.27 -2.74 3.35
N ASN A 47 -10.09 -3.43 4.47
CA ASN A 47 -11.12 -4.22 5.14
C ASN A 47 -12.03 -3.36 6.02
N PHE A 48 -12.85 -2.54 5.35
CA PHE A 48 -13.81 -1.65 6.00
C PHE A 48 -14.83 -2.38 6.89
N ALA A 49 -15.22 -3.61 6.51
CA ALA A 49 -16.14 -4.42 7.30
C ALA A 49 -15.53 -4.80 8.66
N PHE A 50 -14.25 -5.20 8.66
CA PHE A 50 -13.54 -5.50 9.90
C PHE A 50 -13.31 -4.24 10.72
N PHE A 51 -12.91 -3.14 10.08
CA PHE A 51 -12.73 -1.83 10.71
C PHE A 51 -13.95 -1.41 11.55
N LEU A 52 -15.17 -1.52 11.01
CA LEU A 52 -16.40 -1.15 11.72
C LEU A 52 -16.81 -2.15 12.83
N SER A 53 -16.26 -3.35 12.81
CA SER A 53 -16.63 -4.44 13.72
C SER A 53 -15.76 -4.55 14.97
N THR A 54 -14.59 -3.91 15.00
CA THR A 54 -13.69 -3.95 16.16
C THR A 54 -13.74 -2.69 17.00
N LEU A 55 -13.60 -2.85 18.31
CA LEU A 55 -13.49 -1.76 19.28
C LEU A 55 -12.20 -0.95 19.13
N ASN A 56 -11.18 -1.48 18.45
CA ASN A 56 -9.83 -0.91 18.32
C ASN A 56 -9.57 -0.34 16.90
N GLY A 57 -10.61 -0.22 16.06
CA GLY A 57 -10.49 0.26 14.67
C GLY A 57 -9.98 -0.80 13.69
N GLY A 58 -9.22 -0.37 12.68
CA GLY A 58 -8.57 -1.26 11.69
C GLY A 58 -7.05 -1.17 11.74
N GLY A 59 -6.42 -1.25 10.57
CA GLY A 59 -4.97 -1.23 10.36
C GLY A 59 -4.31 -2.61 10.30
N TYR A 60 -5.08 -3.70 10.31
CA TYR A 60 -4.54 -5.07 10.52
C TYR A 60 -3.99 -5.74 9.27
N ASP A 61 -4.48 -5.33 8.12
CA ASP A 61 -4.14 -5.76 6.77
C ASP A 61 -3.23 -4.75 6.05
N MET A 62 -2.66 -3.77 6.77
CA MET A 62 -1.64 -2.89 6.19
C MET A 62 -0.32 -3.63 5.98
N GLY A 63 0.36 -3.37 4.88
CA GLY A 63 1.58 -4.08 4.58
C GLY A 63 2.45 -3.48 3.50
N VAL A 64 3.59 -4.13 3.31
CA VAL A 64 4.52 -3.89 2.22
C VAL A 64 4.78 -5.20 1.52
N PHE A 65 4.39 -5.26 0.24
CA PHE A 65 4.74 -6.33 -0.67
C PHE A 65 6.05 -5.97 -1.37
N SER A 66 7.01 -6.90 -1.36
CA SER A 66 8.27 -6.75 -2.08
C SER A 66 8.22 -7.51 -3.39
N MET A 67 8.46 -6.83 -4.50
CA MET A 67 8.49 -7.44 -5.83
C MET A 67 9.73 -8.34 -6.02
N GLU A 68 10.75 -8.19 -5.18
CA GLU A 68 12.00 -8.96 -5.27
C GLU A 68 11.82 -10.41 -4.78
N ASP A 69 11.13 -10.59 -3.66
CA ASP A 69 10.97 -11.89 -2.99
C ASP A 69 9.50 -12.36 -2.91
N GLY A 70 8.55 -11.55 -3.39
CA GLY A 70 7.13 -11.87 -3.37
C GLY A 70 6.50 -11.93 -1.97
N ASN A 71 7.20 -11.44 -0.95
CA ASN A 71 6.73 -11.53 0.43
C ASN A 71 5.99 -10.26 0.86
N ILE A 72 4.96 -10.45 1.67
CA ILE A 72 4.28 -9.38 2.40
C ILE A 72 4.89 -9.29 3.79
N LYS A 73 5.29 -8.09 4.20
CA LYS A 73 5.73 -7.78 5.55
C LYS A 73 4.78 -6.78 6.17
N GLN A 74 4.38 -7.04 7.40
CA GLN A 74 3.64 -6.09 8.20
C GLN A 74 4.52 -4.85 8.43
N HIS A 75 4.11 -3.71 7.86
CA HIS A 75 4.86 -2.47 7.98
C HIS A 75 4.45 -1.67 9.22
N TYR A 76 3.18 -1.80 9.61
CA TYR A 76 2.63 -1.19 10.80
C TYR A 76 2.20 -2.29 11.78
N ARG A 77 2.91 -2.40 12.91
CA ARG A 77 2.59 -3.35 14.00
C ARG A 77 1.55 -2.81 14.99
N GLY A 78 1.12 -1.55 14.80
CA GLY A 78 0.18 -0.89 15.69
C GLY A 78 -1.28 -1.11 15.28
N GLU A 79 -2.17 -0.79 16.20
CA GLU A 79 -3.60 -0.62 15.94
C GLU A 79 -3.82 0.75 15.29
N SER A 80 -4.77 0.85 14.35
CA SER A 80 -5.19 2.17 13.84
C SER A 80 -5.71 3.02 15.00
N LEU A 81 -5.06 4.16 15.26
CA LEU A 81 -5.50 5.11 16.28
C LEU A 81 -6.80 5.87 15.89
N SER A 82 -7.25 5.71 14.63
CA SER A 82 -8.46 6.33 14.11
C SER A 82 -9.63 5.34 14.14
N TYR A 83 -10.67 5.71 14.88
CA TYR A 83 -11.95 4.99 14.97
C TYR A 83 -12.98 5.42 13.92
N PHE A 84 -12.69 6.48 13.16
CA PHE A 84 -13.66 7.11 12.26
C PHE A 84 -13.28 6.99 10.78
N ALA A 85 -11.98 6.95 10.47
CA ALA A 85 -11.49 6.89 9.09
C ALA A 85 -10.45 5.77 8.92
N PRO A 86 -10.45 5.08 7.77
CA PRO A 86 -9.42 4.11 7.45
C PRO A 86 -8.04 4.80 7.30
N PRO A 87 -6.94 4.05 7.46
CA PRO A 87 -5.60 4.57 7.25
C PRO A 87 -5.43 5.19 5.85
N VAL A 88 -4.74 6.32 5.77
CA VAL A 88 -4.41 7.01 4.52
C VAL A 88 -2.91 7.25 4.43
N TRP A 89 -2.39 7.36 3.21
CA TRP A 89 -1.03 7.81 2.97
C TRP A 89 -0.92 9.32 3.15
N TYR A 90 0.04 9.75 3.97
CA TYR A 90 0.54 11.13 3.98
C TYR A 90 1.95 11.09 3.43
N ILE A 91 2.13 11.69 2.26
CA ILE A 91 3.34 11.60 1.41
C ILE A 91 3.85 13.01 1.15
#